data_AF-A0A2D6I1B0-F1
#
_entry.id   AF-A0A2D6I1B0-F1
#
_cell.length_a   1.000
_cell.length_b   1.000
_cell.length_c   1.000
_cell.angle_alpha   90.00
_cell.angle_beta   90.00
_cell.angle_gamma   90.00
#
_symmetry.space_group_name_H-M   'P 1'
#
loop_
_entity.id
_entity.type
_entity.pdbx_description
1 polymer ?
#
loop_
_entity_poly.entity_id
_entity_poly.type
_entity_poly.pdbx_seq_one_letter_code
_entity_poly.pdbx_strand_id
1 'polypeptide(L)'
;MLACIEGWVDEVVSQASGDRLPASVALTEAMRRRRAAGGPAERTFAALVGMELRPRALREAHTVFAAIRSQRGAEARDALWAHPDLLPTPDDLDDPLGFAQGSGAVPDTIEGLEAPGGESGNESGNESGDGSTQ
;
A
#
# COMPACT_ATOMS: atom_id res chain seq x y z
N MET A 1 -4.65 -7.05 -6.18
CA MET A 1 -3.33 -7.63 -6.53
C MET A 1 -2.65 -6.96 -7.71
N LEU A 2 -3.11 -7.08 -8.96
CA LEU A 2 -2.35 -6.52 -10.11
C LEU A 2 -2.11 -5.00 -10.00
N ALA A 3 -3.11 -4.25 -9.54
CA ALA A 3 -2.94 -2.82 -9.24
C ALA A 3 -1.89 -2.56 -8.14
N CYS A 4 -1.77 -3.45 -7.15
CA CYS A 4 -0.78 -3.33 -6.07
C CYS A 4 0.63 -3.56 -6.61
N ILE A 5 0.82 -4.55 -7.49
CA ILE A 5 2.11 -4.79 -8.16
C ILE A 5 2.50 -3.53 -8.96
N GLU A 6 1.60 -3.04 -9.82
CA GLU A 6 1.89 -1.87 -10.66
C GLU A 6 2.13 -0.62 -9.81
N GLY A 7 1.35 -0.40 -8.75
CA GLY A 7 1.53 0.72 -7.82
C GLY A 7 2.87 0.70 -7.10
N TRP A 8 3.32 -0.48 -6.65
CA TRP A 8 4.63 -0.66 -6.03
C TRP A 8 5.76 -0.40 -7.03
N VAL A 9 5.67 -0.98 -8.24
CA VAL A 9 6.66 -0.75 -9.30
C VAL A 9 6.76 0.72 -9.67
N ASP A 10 5.63 1.41 -9.86
CA ASP A 10 5.60 2.83 -10.22
C ASP A 10 6.25 3.69 -9.12
N GLU A 11 5.99 3.39 -7.84
CA GLU A 11 6.66 4.07 -6.72
C GLU A 11 8.17 3.78 -6.68
N VAL A 12 8.59 2.52 -6.78
CA VAL A 12 10.01 2.14 -6.78
C VAL A 12 10.76 2.83 -7.93
N VAL A 13 10.20 2.81 -9.13
CA VAL A 13 10.80 3.43 -10.32
C VAL A 13 10.84 4.95 -10.16
N SER A 14 9.80 5.57 -9.61
CA SER A 14 9.77 7.01 -9.31
C SER A 14 10.92 7.40 -8.37
N GLN A 15 11.08 6.69 -7.25
CA GLN A 15 12.18 6.93 -6.30
C GLN A 15 13.56 6.69 -6.92
N ALA A 16 13.72 5.63 -7.71
CA ALA A 16 14.99 5.27 -8.32
C ALA A 16 15.42 6.21 -9.47
N SER A 17 14.46 6.88 -10.11
CA SER A 17 14.69 7.75 -11.26
C SER A 17 14.76 9.23 -10.92
N GLY A 18 14.10 9.68 -9.85
CA GLY A 18 13.99 11.09 -9.45
C GLY A 18 15.32 11.85 -9.44
N ASP A 19 16.33 11.30 -8.77
CA ASP A 19 17.64 11.96 -8.60
C ASP A 19 18.62 11.72 -9.75
N ARG A 20 18.31 10.78 -10.65
CA ARG A 20 19.22 10.32 -11.70
C ARG A 20 18.85 10.84 -13.08
N LEU A 21 17.58 11.17 -13.29
CA LEU A 21 17.04 11.58 -14.57
C LEU A 21 16.31 12.92 -14.41
N PRO A 22 16.88 14.03 -14.94
CA PRO A 22 16.24 15.34 -14.89
C PRO A 22 14.83 15.39 -15.53
N ALA A 23 14.56 14.46 -16.45
CA ALA A 23 13.27 14.32 -17.15
C ALA A 23 12.33 13.26 -16.53
N SER A 24 12.63 12.75 -15.33
CA SER A 24 11.85 11.70 -14.65
C SER A 24 10.35 12.03 -14.56
N VAL A 25 10.02 13.25 -14.12
CA VAL A 25 8.62 13.72 -14.01
C VAL A 25 7.88 13.67 -15.35
N ALA A 26 8.53 14.12 -16.43
CA ALA A 26 7.93 14.12 -17.77
C ALA A 26 7.71 12.70 -18.30
N LEU A 27 8.64 11.78 -18.02
CA LEU A 27 8.51 10.37 -18.38
C LEU A 27 7.40 9.67 -17.61
N THR A 28 7.31 9.88 -16.28
CA THR A 28 6.24 9.33 -15.45
C THR A 28 4.87 9.81 -15.93
N GLU A 29 4.74 11.10 -16.26
CA GLU A 29 3.50 11.65 -16.80
C GLU A 29 3.16 11.09 -18.19
N ALA A 30 4.15 10.92 -19.08
CA ALA A 30 3.94 10.29 -20.38
C ALA A 30 3.46 8.83 -20.24
N MET A 31 4.04 8.07 -19.31
CA MET A 31 3.62 6.69 -19.01
C MET A 31 2.22 6.65 -18.40
N ARG A 32 1.88 7.57 -17.49
CA ARG A 32 0.53 7.70 -16.93
C ARG A 32 -0.52 7.93 -18.02
N ARG A 33 -0.25 8.83 -18.96
CA ARG A 33 -1.15 9.09 -20.11
C ARG A 33 -1.30 7.87 -21.01
N ARG A 34 -0.21 7.16 -21.28
CA ARG A 34 -0.23 5.92 -22.08
C ARG A 34 -1.13 4.85 -21.46
N ARG A 35 -1.05 4.65 -20.13
CA ARG A 35 -1.91 3.70 -19.41
C ARG A 35 -3.38 4.13 -19.42
N ALA A 36 -3.65 5.43 -19.28
CA ALA A 36 -5.02 5.96 -19.34
C ALA A 36 -5.65 5.79 -20.73
N ALA A 37 -4.85 5.83 -21.80
CA ALA A 37 -5.32 5.60 -23.17
C ALA A 37 -5.62 4.12 -23.46
N GLY A 38 -4.98 3.19 -22.74
CA GLY A 38 -5.15 1.75 -22.90
C GLY A 38 -4.55 1.20 -24.21
N GLY A 39 -3.66 0.22 -24.10
CA GLY A 39 -3.01 -0.42 -25.24
C GLY A 39 -3.77 -1.64 -25.76
N PRO A 40 -3.41 -2.12 -26.96
CA PRO A 40 -3.89 -3.40 -27.49
C PRO A 40 -3.59 -4.57 -26.55
N ALA A 41 -2.47 -4.52 -25.83
CA ALA A 41 -2.06 -5.55 -24.89
C ALA A 41 -3.02 -5.63 -23.67
N GLU A 42 -3.37 -4.49 -23.07
CA GLU A 42 -4.34 -4.48 -21.95
C GLU A 42 -5.72 -4.98 -22.38
N ARG A 43 -6.17 -4.65 -23.59
CA ARG A 43 -7.47 -5.14 -24.12
C ARG A 43 -7.46 -6.65 -24.34
N THR A 44 -6.38 -7.21 -24.90
CA THR A 44 -6.25 -8.65 -25.10
C THR A 44 -6.14 -9.37 -23.75
N PHE A 45 -5.40 -8.82 -22.79
CA PHE A 45 -5.30 -9.38 -21.44
C PHE A 45 -6.65 -9.39 -20.74
N ALA A 46 -7.41 -8.30 -20.83
CA ALA A 46 -8.76 -8.24 -20.28
C ALA A 46 -9.69 -9.29 -20.91
N ALA A 47 -9.60 -9.50 -22.22
CA ALA A 47 -10.37 -10.53 -22.91
C ALA A 47 -10.00 -11.97 -22.48
N LEU A 48 -8.73 -12.22 -22.16
CA LEU A 48 -8.24 -13.55 -21.79
C LEU A 48 -8.45 -13.88 -20.30
N VAL A 49 -8.29 -12.90 -19.42
CA VAL A 49 -8.29 -13.09 -17.96
C VAL A 49 -9.61 -12.65 -17.32
N GLY A 50 -10.45 -11.90 -18.04
CA GLY A 50 -11.73 -11.38 -17.53
C GLY A 50 -11.58 -10.25 -16.52
N MET A 51 -10.40 -9.64 -16.42
CA MET A 51 -10.10 -8.54 -15.49
C MET A 51 -9.56 -7.32 -16.24
N GLU A 52 -10.12 -6.15 -15.95
CA GLU A 52 -9.70 -4.87 -16.53
C GLU A 52 -8.82 -4.07 -15.55
N LEU A 53 -7.73 -3.50 -16.06
CA LEU A 53 -6.96 -2.50 -15.31
C LEU A 53 -7.72 -1.18 -15.29
N ARG A 54 -8.31 -0.85 -14.14
CA ARG A 54 -8.93 0.46 -13.93
C ARG A 54 -7.85 1.53 -13.70
N PRO A 55 -7.73 2.58 -14.52
CA PRO A 55 -6.69 3.60 -14.36
C PRO A 55 -6.70 4.29 -12.99
N ARG A 56 -7.89 4.36 -12.35
CA ARG A 56 -8.03 4.85 -10.97
C ARG A 56 -7.28 3.95 -9.99
N ALA A 57 -7.56 2.64 -9.98
CA ALA A 57 -6.98 1.70 -9.03
C ALA A 57 -5.44 1.70 -9.06
N LEU A 58 -4.83 1.90 -10.23
CA LEU A 58 -3.38 2.03 -10.35
C LEU A 58 -2.84 3.26 -9.63
N ARG A 59 -3.53 4.41 -9.74
CA ARG A 59 -3.13 5.64 -9.06
C ARG A 59 -3.28 5.50 -7.55
N GLU A 60 -4.40 4.96 -7.08
CA GLU A 60 -4.64 4.77 -5.64
C GLU A 60 -3.62 3.81 -5.04
N ALA A 61 -3.29 2.71 -5.74
CA ALA A 61 -2.25 1.78 -5.29
C ALA A 61 -0.87 2.46 -5.19
N HIS A 62 -0.48 3.25 -6.19
CA HIS A 62 0.75 4.05 -6.10
C HIS A 62 0.71 4.99 -4.88
N THR A 63 -0.42 5.67 -4.64
CA THR A 63 -0.59 6.55 -3.48
C THR A 63 -0.41 5.81 -2.15
N VAL A 64 -0.92 4.59 -2.01
CA VAL A 64 -0.69 3.74 -0.82
C VAL A 64 0.81 3.55 -0.57
N PHE A 65 1.55 3.04 -1.57
CA PHE A 65 2.97 2.75 -1.40
C PHE A 65 3.82 4.00 -1.18
N ALA A 66 3.49 5.10 -1.86
CA ALA A 66 4.14 6.40 -1.65
C ALA A 66 3.88 6.93 -0.23
N ALA A 67 2.66 6.79 0.28
CA ALA A 67 2.30 7.20 1.62
C ALA A 67 2.99 6.36 2.70
N ILE A 68 3.06 5.03 2.53
CA ILE A 68 3.77 4.15 3.46
C ILE A 68 5.26 4.47 3.48
N ARG A 69 5.89 4.61 2.30
CA ARG A 69 7.30 5.02 2.21
C ARG A 69 7.54 6.37 2.87
N SER A 70 6.67 7.35 2.62
CA SER A 70 6.82 8.69 3.19
C SER A 70 6.69 8.71 4.71
N GLN A 71 5.91 7.80 5.30
CA GLN A 71 5.68 7.75 6.74
C GLN A 71 6.70 6.86 7.47
N ARG A 72 7.15 5.76 6.83
CA ARG A 72 7.84 4.65 7.52
C ARG A 72 9.09 4.12 6.79
N GLY A 73 9.44 4.67 5.63
CA GLY A 73 10.60 4.24 4.86
C GLY A 73 10.31 3.15 3.82
N ALA A 74 11.34 2.83 3.02
CA ALA A 74 11.21 1.91 1.89
C ALA A 74 11.05 0.46 2.35
N GLU A 75 11.65 0.11 3.47
CA GLU A 75 11.61 -1.22 4.08
C GLU A 75 10.18 -1.58 4.50
N ALA A 76 9.46 -0.66 5.14
CA ALA A 76 8.06 -0.84 5.51
C ALA A 76 7.13 -0.98 4.29
N ARG A 77 7.41 -0.25 3.21
CA ARG A 77 6.70 -0.40 1.93
C ARG A 77 6.89 -1.81 1.36
N ASP A 78 8.11 -2.34 1.43
CA ASP A 78 8.46 -3.64 0.85
C ASP A 78 8.01 -4.81 1.73
N ALA A 79 7.92 -4.61 3.06
CA ALA A 79 7.43 -5.60 4.02
C ALA A 79 5.99 -6.05 3.75
N LEU A 80 5.16 -5.23 3.08
CA LEU A 80 3.81 -5.62 2.64
C LEU A 80 3.80 -6.87 1.74
N TRP A 81 4.91 -7.16 1.06
CA TRP A 81 5.03 -8.34 0.21
C TRP A 81 5.37 -9.62 0.98
N ALA A 82 5.61 -9.53 2.30
CA ALA A 82 5.89 -10.70 3.13
C ALA A 82 4.69 -11.68 3.18
N HIS A 83 3.47 -11.17 3.09
CA HIS A 83 2.27 -11.98 3.01
C HIS A 83 1.20 -11.33 2.10
N PRO A 84 0.53 -12.08 1.20
CA PRO A 84 -0.45 -11.50 0.28
C PRO A 84 -1.62 -10.79 0.97
N ASP A 85 -1.98 -11.23 2.19
CA ASP A 85 -3.08 -10.64 2.97
C ASP A 85 -2.76 -9.25 3.54
N LEU A 86 -1.48 -8.84 3.53
CA LEU A 86 -1.06 -7.50 3.95
C LEU A 86 -1.24 -6.48 2.83
N LEU A 87 -1.40 -6.92 1.58
CA LEU A 87 -1.55 -6.02 0.45
C LEU A 87 -2.94 -5.39 0.45
N PRO A 88 -3.07 -4.12 0.02
CA PRO A 88 -4.36 -3.47 -0.07
C PRO A 88 -5.30 -4.23 -1.01
N THR A 89 -6.52 -4.43 -0.53
CA THR A 89 -7.65 -4.95 -1.29
C THR A 89 -8.25 -3.85 -2.17
N PRO A 90 -9.16 -4.18 -3.11
CA PRO A 90 -9.84 -3.16 -3.91
C PRO A 90 -10.58 -2.11 -3.08
N ASP A 91 -11.13 -2.49 -1.93
CA ASP A 91 -11.88 -1.59 -1.04
C ASP A 91 -10.93 -0.64 -0.29
N ASP A 92 -9.75 -1.13 0.09
CA ASP A 92 -8.69 -0.29 0.69
C ASP A 92 -8.20 0.80 -0.28
N LEU A 93 -8.26 0.54 -1.59
CA LEU A 93 -7.89 1.52 -2.61
C LEU A 93 -8.92 2.66 -2.76
N ASP A 94 -10.11 2.55 -2.16
CA ASP A 94 -11.05 3.68 -2.09
C ASP A 94 -10.65 4.69 -1.01
N ASP A 95 -9.86 4.29 0.00
CA ASP A 95 -9.21 5.18 0.98
C ASP A 95 -7.70 4.83 1.15
N PRO A 96 -6.85 5.23 0.19
CA PRO A 96 -5.44 4.83 0.19
C PRO A 96 -4.65 5.42 1.36
N LEU A 97 -5.05 6.59 1.86
CA LEU A 97 -4.39 7.23 3.00
C LEU A 97 -4.82 6.61 4.32
N GLY A 98 -6.10 6.25 4.46
CA GLY A 98 -6.60 5.49 5.61
C GLY A 98 -5.92 4.14 5.73
N PHE A 99 -5.77 3.40 4.62
CA PHE A 99 -5.00 2.16 4.62
C PHE A 99 -3.56 2.39 5.06
N ALA A 100 -2.85 3.36 4.45
CA ALA A 100 -1.44 3.63 4.78
C ALA A 100 -1.21 4.06 6.24
N GLN A 101 -2.23 4.64 6.90
CA GLN A 101 -2.19 4.91 8.34
C GLN A 101 -2.49 3.63 9.16
N GLY A 102 -3.52 2.86 8.75
CA GLY A 102 -3.98 1.64 9.40
C GLY A 102 -3.03 0.44 9.30
N SER A 103 -2.14 0.38 8.30
CA SER A 103 -1.12 -0.67 8.17
C SER A 103 -0.08 -0.68 9.31
N GLY A 104 -0.29 0.09 10.40
CA GLY A 104 0.49 0.10 11.66
C GLY A 104 0.67 -1.27 12.33
N ALA A 105 -0.09 -2.29 11.92
CA ALA A 105 0.03 -3.66 12.42
C ALA A 105 1.11 -4.49 11.72
N VAL A 106 1.73 -4.00 10.63
CA VAL A 106 2.92 -4.64 10.06
C VAL A 106 4.12 -4.20 10.91
N PRO A 107 4.81 -5.12 11.60
CA PRO A 107 5.92 -4.76 12.46
C PRO A 107 7.02 -4.03 11.67
N ASP A 108 7.52 -2.91 12.21
CA ASP A 108 8.56 -2.08 11.58
C ASP A 108 9.94 -2.78 11.47
N THR A 109 10.06 -4.04 11.90
CA THR A 109 11.31 -4.83 11.87
C THR A 109 11.07 -6.26 11.36
N ILE A 110 12.07 -6.82 10.66
CA ILE A 110 12.08 -8.23 10.21
C ILE A 110 11.90 -9.19 11.40
N GLU A 111 12.42 -8.84 12.59
CA GLU A 111 12.23 -9.61 13.83
C GLU A 111 10.76 -9.70 14.29
N GLY A 112 9.93 -8.69 14.01
CA GLY A 112 8.52 -8.72 14.39
C GLY A 112 7.66 -9.67 13.54
N LEU A 113 8.13 -10.02 12.33
CA LEU A 113 7.46 -10.96 11.42
C LEU A 113 7.67 -12.43 11.82
N GLU A 114 8.70 -12.76 12.60
CA GLU A 114 9.00 -14.13 13.05
C GLU A 114 8.32 -14.49 14.39
N ALA A 115 7.67 -13.53 15.05
CA ALA A 115 6.96 -13.80 16.30
C ALA A 115 5.63 -14.55 16.02
N PRO A 116 5.39 -15.72 16.64
CA PRO A 116 4.11 -16.40 16.49
C PRO A 116 3.02 -15.53 17.12
N GLY A 117 1.96 -15.25 16.34
CA GLY A 117 0.87 -14.35 16.71
C GLY A 117 0.34 -14.58 18.12
N GLY A 118 0.62 -13.63 19.01
CA GLY A 118 0.14 -13.61 20.39
C GLY A 118 -1.21 -12.92 20.48
N GLU A 119 -2.17 -13.61 21.09
CA GLU A 119 -3.54 -13.21 21.38
C GLU A 119 -3.70 -11.75 21.84
N SER A 120 -4.70 -11.09 21.26
CA SER A 120 -5.23 -9.83 21.76
C SER A 120 -6.01 -10.08 23.06
N GLY A 121 -5.31 -9.98 24.19
CA GLY A 121 -5.90 -9.97 25.52
C GLY A 121 -6.54 -8.60 25.80
N ASN A 122 -7.87 -8.53 25.67
CA ASN A 122 -8.66 -7.40 26.13
C ASN A 122 -8.70 -7.39 27.66
N GLU A 123 -7.88 -6.55 28.30
CA GLU A 123 -8.04 -6.19 29.71
C GLU A 123 -8.59 -4.77 29.82
N SER A 124 -9.93 -4.70 29.91
CA SER A 124 -10.65 -3.50 30.30
C SER A 124 -10.38 -3.24 31.78
N GLY A 125 -9.45 -2.33 32.08
CA GLY A 125 -9.21 -1.84 33.43
C GLY A 125 -10.43 -1.06 33.94
N ASN A 126 -11.15 -1.63 34.91
CA ASN A 126 -12.10 -0.90 35.75
C ASN A 126 -11.53 -0.80 37.16
N GLU A 127 -10.83 0.31 37.42
CA GLU A 127 -10.59 0.81 38.77
C GLU A 127 -11.09 2.25 38.85
N SER A 128 -12.12 2.46 39.68
CA SER A 128 -12.38 3.75 40.31
C SER A 128 -12.92 3.46 41.69
N GLY A 129 -11.99 3.50 42.65
CA GLY A 129 -12.27 3.35 44.06
C GLY A 129 -12.90 4.61 44.67
N ASP A 130 -13.66 4.32 45.72
CA ASP A 130 -13.69 5.02 47.00
C ASP A 130 -14.40 6.39 47.11
N GLY A 131 -15.44 6.38 47.95
CA GLY A 131 -16.24 7.51 48.38
C GLY A 131 -16.72 7.29 49.81
N SER A 132 -15.78 7.30 50.76
CA SER A 132 -15.89 7.87 52.11
C SER A 132 -17.07 7.46 53.02
N THR A 133 -16.72 6.72 54.07
CA THR A 133 -17.47 6.66 55.33
C THR A 133 -17.04 7.81 56.23
N GLN A 134 -17.95 8.73 56.56
CA GLN A 134 -18.17 9.19 57.94
C GLN A 134 -19.53 9.86 58.09
#